data_AF-H1VQY5-F1
#
_entry.id   AF-H1VQY5-F1
#
_cell.length_a   1.000
_cell.length_b   1.000
_cell.length_c   1.000
_cell.angle_alpha   90.00
_cell.angle_beta   90.00
_cell.angle_gamma   90.00
#
_symmetry.space_group_name_H-M   'P 1'
#
loop_
_entity.id
_entity.type
_entity.pdbx_description
1 polymer ?
#
loop_
_entity_poly.entity_id
_entity_poly.type
_entity_poly.pdbx_seq_one_letter_code
_entity_poly.pdbx_strand_id
1 'polypeptide(L)' 'MMEAEDLDVTRSLSHYPLDSLVAIEIRNFITREFEANMQVLELLSSGSIQTLTRAVCKKSKLCVGFDWSA' A
#
# COMPACT_ATOMS: atom_id res chain seq x y z
N MET A 1 -11.03 -16.10 -0.52
CA MET A 1 -10.34 -14.94 0.06
C MET A 1 -8.96 -15.42 0.45
N MET A 2 -7.90 -14.63 0.25
CA MET A 2 -6.54 -15.06 0.63
C MET A 2 -6.40 -14.97 2.15
N GLU A 3 -5.84 -15.98 2.80
CA GLU A 3 -5.63 -15.95 4.24
C GLU A 3 -4.45 -15.03 4.58
N ALA A 4 -4.45 -14.45 5.78
CA ALA A 4 -3.38 -13.55 6.21
C ALA A 4 -2.01 -14.25 6.24
N GLU A 5 -2.00 -15.55 6.48
CA GLU A 5 -0.80 -16.40 6.50
C GLU A 5 -0.14 -16.56 5.12
N ASP A 6 -0.92 -16.42 4.04
CA ASP A 6 -0.43 -16.50 2.65
C ASP A 6 0.17 -15.16 2.16
N LEU A 7 0.07 -14.10 2.97
CA LEU A 7 0.57 -12.77 2.63
C LEU A 7 2.04 -12.59 3.05
N ASP A 8 2.97 -12.88 2.14
CA ASP A 8 4.36 -12.45 2.25
C ASP A 8 4.54 -10.92 2.06
N VAL A 9 4.62 -10.20 3.18
CA VAL A 9 4.82 -8.73 3.21
C VAL A 9 6.14 -8.25 2.58
N THR A 10 7.09 -9.17 2.32
CA THR A 10 8.36 -8.85 1.67
C THR A 10 8.24 -8.85 0.14
N ARG A 11 7.10 -9.27 -0.41
CA ARG A 11 6.80 -9.26 -1.85
C ARG A 11 6.03 -8.00 -2.25
N SER A 12 6.18 -7.62 -3.52
CA SER A 12 5.37 -6.57 -4.15
C SER A 12 3.90 -6.99 -4.19
N LEU A 13 3.00 -6.00 -4.15
CA LEU A 13 1.59 -6.22 -4.46
C LEU A 13 1.38 -6.88 -5.82
N SER A 14 2.22 -6.57 -6.82
CA SER A 14 2.16 -7.19 -8.15
C SER A 14 2.51 -8.68 -8.18
N HIS A 15 3.01 -9.24 -7.07
CA HIS A 15 3.22 -10.69 -6.93
C HIS A 15 1.89 -11.45 -6.75
N TYR A 16 0.84 -10.75 -6.30
CA TYR A 16 -0.48 -11.30 -6.12
C TYR A 16 -1.33 -11.10 -7.38
N PRO A 17 -2.35 -11.94 -7.62
CA PRO A 17 -3.28 -11.77 -8.73
C PRO A 17 -4.14 -10.50 -8.49
N LEU A 18 -3.62 -9.36 -8.91
CA LEU A 18 -4.30 -8.07 -8.88
C LEU A 18 -4.75 -7.73 -10.30
N ASP A 19 -6.06 -7.62 -10.50
CA ASP A 19 -6.59 -6.97 -11.68
C ASP A 19 -6.60 -5.44 -11.49
N SER A 20 -6.90 -4.71 -12.57
CA SER A 20 -6.95 -3.25 -12.55
C SER A 20 -8.00 -2.68 -11.58
N LEU A 21 -9.11 -3.39 -11.37
CA LEU A 21 -10.18 -2.94 -10.48
C LEU A 21 -9.76 -3.10 -9.02
N VAL A 22 -9.18 -4.24 -8.66
CA VAL A 22 -8.64 -4.50 -7.31
C VAL A 22 -7.53 -3.51 -6.98
N ALA A 23 -6.64 -3.19 -7.93
CA ALA A 23 -5.62 -2.16 -7.71
C ALA A 23 -6.23 -0.77 -7.41
N ILE A 24 -7.33 -0.41 -8.07
CA ILE A 24 -8.08 0.83 -7.81
C ILE A 24 -8.76 0.77 -6.44
N GLU A 25 -9.34 -0.38 -6.06
CA GLU A 25 -9.97 -0.58 -4.75
C GLU A 25 -8.97 -0.44 -3.61
N ILE A 26 -7.79 -1.04 -3.72
CA ILE A 26 -6.71 -0.90 -2.72
C ILE A 26 -6.29 0.57 -2.61
N ARG A 27 -6.10 1.26 -3.75
CA ARG A 27 -5.76 2.70 -3.74
C ARG A 27 -6.85 3.53 -3.05
N ASN A 28 -8.12 3.27 -3.37
CA ASN A 28 -9.26 3.97 -2.77
C ASN A 28 -9.35 3.70 -1.26
N PHE A 29 -9.15 2.45 -0.84
CA PHE A 29 -9.09 2.05 0.55
C PHE A 29 -7.98 2.82 1.28
N ILE A 30 -6.77 2.85 0.72
CA ILE A 30 -5.65 3.58 1.32
C ILE A 30 -5.98 5.08 1.48
N THR A 31 -6.56 5.70 0.45
CA THR A 31 -6.94 7.11 0.51
C THR A 31 -8.01 7.39 1.56
N ARG A 32 -9.00 6.49 1.71
CA ARG A 32 -10.09 6.64 2.67
C ARG A 32 -9.64 6.41 4.11
N GLU A 33 -8.92 5.32 4.36
CA GLU A 33 -8.58 4.89 5.73
C GLU A 33 -7.36 5.62 6.29
N PHE A 34 -6.39 5.98 5.44
CA PHE A 34 -5.14 6.59 5.90
C PHE A 34 -5.01 8.05 5.50
N GLU A 35 -6.00 8.65 4.82
CA GLU A 35 -5.91 9.99 4.25
C GLU A 35 -4.63 10.20 3.40
N ALA A 36 -4.15 9.13 2.77
CA ALA A 36 -2.94 9.10 1.98
C ALA A 36 -3.29 9.04 0.49
N ASN A 37 -3.02 10.12 -0.24
CA ASN A 37 -3.27 10.16 -1.68
C ASN A 37 -2.05 9.64 -2.45
N MET A 38 -2.25 8.64 -3.31
CA MET A 38 -1.20 8.06 -4.14
C MET A 38 -1.73 7.58 -5.49
N GLN A 39 -0.84 7.47 -6.47
CA GLN A 39 -1.19 6.98 -7.81
C GLN A 39 -1.21 5.44 -7.84
N VAL A 40 -2.07 4.84 -8.67
CA VAL A 40 -2.09 3.37 -8.85
C VAL A 40 -0.73 2.85 -9.30
N LEU A 41 -0.04 3.60 -10.16
CA LEU A 41 1.29 3.24 -10.65
C LEU A 41 2.34 3.26 -9.51
N GLU A 42 2.21 4.18 -8.55
CA GLU A 42 3.04 4.23 -7.34
C GLU A 42 2.76 3.04 -6.42
N LEU A 43 1.49 2.64 -6.29
CA LEU A 43 1.09 1.44 -5.54
C LEU A 43 1.67 0.16 -6.16
N LEU A 44 1.61 0.02 -7.48
CA LEU A 44 2.09 -1.18 -8.20
C LEU A 44 3.61 -1.24 -8.37
N SER A 45 4.30 -0.10 -8.33
CA SER A 45 5.76 -0.01 -8.39
C SER A 45 6.44 -0.08 -7.03
N SER A 46 5.66 -0.18 -5.94
CA SER A 46 6.20 -0.43 -4.61
C SER A 46 6.93 -1.78 -4.59
N GLY A 47 8.18 -1.80 -4.12
CA GLY A 47 9.02 -3.00 -4.18
C GLY A 47 8.49 -4.17 -3.34
N SER A 48 7.91 -3.84 -2.19
CA SER A 48 7.21 -4.76 -1.30
C SER A 48 6.06 -4.09 -0.56
N ILE A 49 5.14 -4.88 0.01
CA ILE A 49 4.08 -4.38 0.88
C ILE A 49 4.67 -3.56 2.04
N GLN A 50 5.81 -3.97 2.62
CA GLN A 50 6.50 -3.18 3.65
C GLN A 50 6.99 -1.81 3.14
N THR A 51 7.50 -1.72 1.91
CA THR A 51 7.89 -0.42 1.34
C THR A 51 6.67 0.43 0.98
N LEU A 52 5.57 -0.20 0.57
CA LEU A 52 4.31 0.47 0.31
C LEU A 52 3.75 1.11 1.57
N THR A 53 3.72 0.38 2.70
CA THR A 53 3.20 0.93 3.96
C THR A 53 4.00 2.14 4.41
N ARG A 54 5.33 2.13 4.26
CA ARG A 54 6.16 3.32 4.50
C ARG A 54 5.77 4.50 3.60
N ALA A 55 5.55 4.25 2.30
CA ALA A 55 5.11 5.30 1.37
C ALA A 55 3.73 5.86 1.76
N VAL A 56 2.80 4.99 2.16
CA VAL A 56 1.48 5.36 2.66
C VAL A 56 1.61 6.21 3.93
N CYS A 57 2.38 5.78 4.93
CA CYS A 57 2.59 6.53 6.17
C CYS A 57 3.22 7.90 5.92
N LYS A 58 4.19 8.00 5.00
CA LYS A 58 4.81 9.29 4.62
C LYS A 58 3.82 10.27 3.98
N LYS A 59 2.80 9.76 3.28
CA LYS A 59 1.77 10.58 2.62
C LYS A 59 0.50 10.75 3.45
N SER A 60 0.34 9.96 4.51
CA SER A 60 -0.82 9.97 5.38
C SER A 60 -0.85 11.24 6.22
N LYS A 61 -2.01 11.90 6.26
CA LYS A 61 -2.26 13.02 7.18
C LYS A 61 -2.42 12.56 8.64
N LEU A 62 -2.65 11.27 8.86
CA LEU A 62 -2.82 10.69 10.20
C LEU A 62 -1.49 10.42 10.89
N CYS A 63 -0.40 10.27 10.13
CA CYS A 63 0.92 9.91 10.64
C CYS A 63 1.86 11.11 10.84
N VAL A 64 1.32 12.33 10.93
CA VAL A 64 2.12 13.56 11.10
C VAL A 64 2.92 13.53 12.42
N GLY A 65 4.23 13.76 12.34
CA GLY A 65 5.13 13.81 13.50
C GLY A 65 5.86 12.50 13.85
N PHE A 66 5.61 11.41 13.12
CA PHE A 66 6.40 10.17 13.21
C PHE A 66 7.47 10.11 12.13
N ASP A 67 8.71 9.78 12.49
CA ASP A 67 9.80 9.58 11.53
C ASP A 67 9.76 8.16 10.96
N TRP A 68 9.20 8.02 9.75
CA TRP A 68 9.13 6.76 8.98
C TRP A 68 10.36 6.54 8.10
N SER A 69 11.50 7.14 8.43
CA SER A 69 12.74 7.07 7.63
C SER A 69 13.60 5.82 7.89
N ALA A 70 13.18 4.92 8.78
CA ALA A 70 13.86 3.66 9.09
C ALA A 70 13.46 2.49 8.18
#